data_AF-A0A372DHP0-F1
#
_entry.id   AF-A0A372DHP0-F1
#
_cell.length_a   1.000
_cell.length_b   1.000
_cell.length_c   1.000
_cell.angle_alpha   90.00
_cell.angle_beta   90.00
_cell.angle_gamma   90.00
#
_symmetry.space_group_name_H-M   'P 1'
#
loop_
_entity.id
_entity.type
_entity.pdbx_description
1 polymer ?
#
loop_
_entity_poly.entity_id
_entity_poly.type
_entity_poly.pdbx_seq_one_letter_code
_entity_poly.pdbx_strand_id
1 'polypeptide(L)'
;MTTTTSIEPSEVLSDRYPLGQLVIGTVEHHAPFGIFLNINHPTAKGLIKLPDFLDQGIMKPDMYPPIGAKVGAIVVGYNESNQCEVYLSARPTVLHQALVPLNLK
;
A
#
# COMPACT_ATOMS: atom_id res chain seq x y z
N MET A 1 21.75 30.54 23.58
CA MET A 1 22.26 29.86 22.39
C MET A 1 21.11 29.03 21.84
N THR A 2 20.44 29.55 20.82
CA THR A 2 19.28 28.96 20.15
C THR A 2 19.77 27.87 19.20
N THR A 3 19.48 26.61 19.49
CA THR A 3 19.69 25.52 18.53
C THR A 3 18.42 25.37 17.71
N THR A 4 18.40 26.00 16.54
CA THR A 4 17.42 25.77 15.48
C THR A 4 17.62 24.35 14.97
N THR A 5 16.82 23.40 15.45
CA THR A 5 16.76 22.06 14.84
C THR A 5 15.98 22.18 13.54
N SER A 6 16.71 22.22 12.42
CA SER A 6 16.16 22.07 11.07
C SER A 6 15.20 20.90 11.05
N ILE A 7 13.94 21.21 10.81
CA ILE A 7 12.93 20.22 10.46
C ILE A 7 13.33 19.78 9.06
N GLU A 8 14.03 18.65 8.95
CA GLU A 8 14.19 17.94 7.67
C GLU A 8 12.81 17.93 6.98
N PRO A 9 12.70 18.35 5.71
CA PRO A 9 11.41 18.41 5.04
C PRO A 9 10.82 17.01 5.14
N SER A 10 9.67 16.89 5.82
CA SER A 10 8.93 15.64 5.93
C SER A 10 8.95 14.96 4.55
N GLU A 11 9.62 13.82 4.44
CA GLU A 11 9.71 13.06 3.19
C GLU A 11 8.26 12.81 2.76
N VAL A 12 7.82 13.49 1.70
CA VAL A 12 6.43 13.40 1.28
C VAL A 12 6.22 11.99 0.79
N LEU A 13 5.33 11.24 1.43
CA LEU A 13 5.07 9.84 1.06
C LEU A 13 4.76 9.66 -0.43
N SER A 14 4.13 10.67 -1.03
CA SER A 14 3.83 10.72 -2.46
C SER A 14 5.08 10.74 -3.36
N ASP A 15 6.22 11.27 -2.89
CA ASP A 15 7.48 11.21 -3.63
C ASP A 15 8.12 9.81 -3.57
N ARG A 16 8.01 9.14 -2.41
CA ARG A 16 8.55 7.78 -2.22
C ARG A 16 7.69 6.69 -2.85
N TYR A 17 6.38 6.87 -2.79
CA TYR A 17 5.39 5.88 -3.20
C TYR A 17 4.40 6.45 -4.21
N PRO A 18 4.81 6.91 -5.40
CA PRO A 18 3.90 7.55 -6.33
C PRO A 18 2.71 6.65 -6.72
N LEU A 19 1.58 7.27 -7.08
CA LEU A 19 0.38 6.56 -7.53
C LEU A 19 0.72 5.68 -8.74
N GLY A 20 0.20 4.45 -8.74
CA GLY A 20 0.48 3.47 -9.79
C GLY A 20 1.78 2.68 -9.61
N GLN A 21 2.63 3.03 -8.64
CA GLN A 21 3.85 2.28 -8.37
C GLN A 21 3.54 0.89 -7.77
N LEU A 22 4.28 -0.13 -8.22
CA LEU A 22 4.30 -1.43 -7.57
C LEU A 22 5.16 -1.40 -6.30
N VAL A 23 4.56 -1.83 -5.20
CA VAL A 23 5.20 -1.99 -3.90
C VAL A 23 5.11 -3.45 -3.49
N ILE A 24 6.19 -4.00 -2.92
CA ILE A 24 6.19 -5.32 -2.30
C ILE A 24 6.28 -5.11 -0.80
N GLY A 25 5.22 -5.49 -0.08
CA GLY A 25 5.15 -5.38 1.37
C GLY A 25 5.08 -6.74 2.05
N THR A 26 5.37 -6.77 3.35
CA THR A 26 5.26 -7.98 4.18
C THR A 26 4.04 -7.88 5.09
N VAL A 27 3.18 -8.90 5.13
CA VAL A 27 1.97 -8.89 5.97
C VAL A 27 2.34 -8.82 7.45
N GLU A 28 1.88 -7.77 8.15
CA GLU A 28 2.06 -7.63 9.61
C GLU A 28 0.82 -8.07 10.37
N HIS A 29 -0.37 -7.68 9.90
CA HIS A 29 -1.60 -7.82 10.67
C HIS A 29 -2.86 -7.85 9.78
N HIS A 30 -3.88 -8.57 10.23
CA HIS A 30 -5.21 -8.64 9.60
C HIS A 30 -6.24 -7.90 10.44
N ALA A 31 -6.99 -7.00 9.81
CA ALA A 31 -8.14 -6.36 10.39
C ALA A 31 -9.42 -6.76 9.62
N PRO A 32 -10.61 -6.60 10.23
CA PRO A 32 -11.89 -6.90 9.56
C PRO A 32 -12.15 -6.08 8.29
N PHE A 33 -11.43 -4.97 8.10
CA PHE A 33 -11.60 -4.06 6.96
C PHE A 33 -10.43 -4.10 5.96
N GLY A 34 -9.32 -4.76 6.30
CA GLY A 34 -8.13 -4.78 5.45
C GLY A 34 -6.92 -5.45 6.08
N ILE A 35 -5.85 -5.50 5.31
CA ILE A 35 -4.59 -6.16 5.65
C ILE A 35 -3.47 -5.13 5.61
N PHE A 36 -2.69 -5.10 6.69
CA PHE A 36 -1.59 -4.16 6.85
C PHE A 36 -0.28 -4.82 6.42
N LEU A 37 0.45 -4.10 5.57
CA LEU A 37 1.75 -4.48 5.06
C LEU A 37 2.83 -3.53 5.57
N ASN A 38 3.96 -4.10 5.98
CA ASN A 38 5.21 -3.37 6.10
C ASN A 38 5.76 -3.10 4.69
N ILE A 39 5.89 -1.84 4.32
CA ILE A 39 6.39 -1.40 3.01
C ILE A 39 7.84 -0.90 3.08
N ASN A 40 8.60 -1.30 4.11
CA ASN A 40 9.97 -0.87 4.36
C ASN A 40 10.13 0.66 4.52
N HIS A 41 9.09 1.34 5.03
CA HIS A 41 9.15 2.75 5.42
C HIS A 41 9.22 2.87 6.95
N PRO A 42 10.01 3.81 7.51
CA PRO A 42 10.13 3.96 8.96
C PRO A 42 8.82 4.33 9.67
N THR A 43 7.97 5.13 9.02
CA THR A 43 6.75 5.67 9.64
C THR A 43 5.46 5.25 8.94
N ALA A 44 5.56 4.71 7.72
CA ALA A 44 4.39 4.47 6.89
C ALA A 44 4.07 2.98 6.77
N LYS A 45 2.77 2.67 6.72
CA LYS A 45 2.27 1.31 6.52
C LYS A 45 1.44 1.24 5.25
N GLY A 46 1.53 0.12 4.55
CA GLY A 46 0.62 -0.21 3.46
C GLY A 46 -0.68 -0.77 4.01
N LEU A 47 -1.83 -0.32 3.50
CA LEU A 47 -3.13 -0.91 3.79
C LEU A 47 -3.79 -1.33 2.49
N ILE A 48 -4.11 -2.62 2.38
CA ILE A 48 -4.99 -3.13 1.32
C ILE A 48 -6.34 -3.42 1.95
N LYS A 49 -7.41 -2.77 1.46
CA LYS A 49 -8.77 -3.08 1.91
C LYS A 49 -9.18 -4.45 1.36
N LEU A 50 -10.03 -5.18 2.07
CA LEU A 50 -10.51 -6.50 1.59
C LEU A 50 -11.06 -6.51 0.14
N PRO A 51 -11.86 -5.53 -0.33
CA PRO A 51 -12.31 -5.48 -1.73
C PRO A 51 -11.21 -5.13 -2.74
N ASP A 52 -10.03 -4.74 -2.29
CA ASP A 52 -8.87 -4.42 -3.12
C ASP A 52 -7.92 -5.62 -3.32
N PHE A 53 -8.32 -6.82 -2.88
CA PHE A 53 -7.58 -8.06 -3.16
C PHE A 53 -8.10 -8.84 -4.37
N LEU A 54 -9.41 -8.78 -4.65
CA LEU A 54 -10.07 -9.58 -5.68
C LEU A 54 -10.81 -8.67 -6.65
N ASP A 55 -10.85 -9.05 -7.93
CA ASP A 55 -11.66 -8.33 -8.93
C ASP A 55 -13.16 -8.59 -8.75
N GLN A 56 -13.52 -9.76 -8.23
CA GLN A 56 -14.89 -10.18 -7.98
C GLN A 56 -15.00 -11.00 -6.69
N GLY A 57 -16.15 -10.89 -6.02
CA GLY A 57 -16.45 -11.64 -4.80
C GLY A 57 -15.99 -10.94 -3.52
N ILE A 58 -16.03 -11.68 -2.42
CA ILE A 58 -15.68 -11.20 -1.08
C ILE A 58 -14.53 -12.05 -0.55
N MET A 59 -13.47 -11.38 -0.08
CA MET A 59 -12.35 -12.05 0.57
C MET A 59 -12.80 -12.58 1.94
N LYS A 60 -12.69 -13.89 2.15
CA LYS A 60 -12.99 -14.54 3.44
C LYS A 60 -11.73 -14.66 4.29
N PRO A 61 -11.84 -14.72 5.63
CA PRO A 61 -10.68 -14.85 6.53
C PRO A 61 -9.73 -16.01 6.18
N ASP A 62 -10.25 -17.15 5.74
CA ASP A 62 -9.45 -18.31 5.34
C ASP A 62 -8.59 -18.06 4.09
N MET A 63 -8.90 -17.02 3.32
CA MET A 63 -8.16 -16.63 2.12
C MET A 63 -7.10 -15.55 2.41
N TYR A 64 -6.98 -15.09 3.65
CA TYR A 64 -6.04 -14.03 3.99
C TYR A 64 -4.60 -14.52 3.81
N PRO A 65 -3.72 -13.74 3.16
CA PRO A 65 -2.30 -14.07 3.10
C PRO A 65 -1.74 -14.25 4.51
N PRO A 66 -0.87 -15.23 4.76
CA PRO A 66 -0.35 -15.45 6.11
C PRO A 66 0.52 -14.28 6.57
N ILE A 67 0.53 -14.03 7.89
CA ILE A 67 1.43 -13.05 8.50
C ILE A 67 2.88 -13.43 8.16
N GLY A 68 3.67 -12.44 7.72
CA GLY A 68 5.03 -12.62 7.22
C GLY A 68 5.13 -12.93 5.71
N ALA A 69 4.01 -13.14 5.01
CA ALA A 69 4.04 -13.32 3.56
C ALA A 69 4.39 -12.01 2.83
N LYS A 70 5.07 -12.13 1.69
CA LYS A 70 5.28 -11.01 0.77
C LYS A 70 4.09 -10.87 -0.17
N VAL A 71 3.56 -9.66 -0.29
CA VAL A 71 2.43 -9.30 -1.15
C VAL A 71 2.84 -8.14 -2.04
N GLY A 72 2.64 -8.29 -3.35
CA GLY A 72 2.79 -7.20 -4.31
C GLY A 72 1.46 -6.44 -4.46
N ALA A 73 1.50 -5.12 -4.43
CA ALA A 73 0.33 -4.27 -4.58
C ALA A 73 0.68 -2.92 -5.23
N ILE A 74 -0.30 -2.28 -5.84
CA ILE A 74 -0.15 -0.98 -6.50
C ILE A 74 -0.61 0.13 -5.56
N VAL A 75 0.14 1.24 -5.51
CA VAL A 75 -0.27 2.43 -4.78
C VAL A 75 -1.47 3.08 -5.45
N VAL A 76 -2.57 3.20 -4.72
CA VAL A 76 -3.83 3.80 -5.21
C VAL A 76 -4.22 5.09 -4.47
N GLY A 77 -3.54 5.41 -3.36
CA GLY A 77 -3.81 6.62 -2.60
C GLY A 77 -3.04 6.68 -1.28
N TYR A 78 -3.35 7.71 -0.50
CA TYR A 78 -2.74 7.94 0.81
C TYR A 78 -3.79 8.50 1.77
N ASN A 79 -3.56 8.35 3.07
CA ASN A 79 -4.33 9.05 4.09
C ASN A 79 -3.79 10.48 4.24
N GLU A 80 -4.55 11.47 3.75
CA GLU A 80 -4.16 12.89 3.76
C GLU A 80 -4.11 13.51 5.17
N SER A 81 -4.84 12.96 6.14
CA SER A 81 -4.87 13.52 7.51
C SER A 81 -3.63 13.18 8.33
N ASN A 82 -3.10 11.96 8.19
CA ASN A 82 -2.00 11.50 9.03
C ASN A 82 -0.72 11.18 8.25
N GLN A 83 -0.77 11.10 6.91
CA GLN A 83 0.38 10.77 6.04
C GLN A 83 1.23 9.61 6.60
N CYS A 84 0.59 8.60 7.18
CA CYS A 84 1.27 7.40 7.71
C CYS A 84 0.70 6.12 7.08
N GLU A 85 -0.31 6.24 6.22
CA GLU A 85 -0.97 5.11 5.58
C GLU A 85 -0.97 5.30 4.06
N VAL A 86 -0.42 4.32 3.36
CA VAL A 86 -0.47 4.20 1.90
C VAL A 86 -1.57 3.21 1.56
N TYR A 87 -2.55 3.64 0.78
CA TYR A 87 -3.58 2.74 0.27
C TYR A 87 -3.05 1.98 -0.93
N LEU A 88 -3.16 0.66 -0.86
CA LEU A 88 -2.64 -0.28 -1.82
C LEU A 88 -3.76 -1.14 -2.40
N SER A 89 -3.61 -1.57 -3.65
CA SER A 89 -4.52 -2.52 -4.31
C SER A 89 -3.75 -3.71 -4.86
N ALA A 90 -4.16 -4.91 -4.45
CA ALA A 90 -3.60 -6.19 -4.93
C ALA A 90 -4.53 -6.86 -5.96
N ARG A 91 -5.50 -6.12 -6.50
CA ARG A 91 -6.40 -6.63 -7.53
C ARG A 91 -5.61 -7.16 -8.73
N PRO A 92 -5.89 -8.38 -9.21
CA PRO A 92 -5.21 -8.95 -10.36
C PRO A 92 -5.29 -8.04 -11.60
N THR A 93 -6.45 -7.45 -11.89
CA THR A 93 -6.60 -6.53 -13.02
C THR A 93 -5.73 -5.28 -12.88
N VAL A 94 -5.65 -4.70 -11.68
CA VAL A 94 -4.82 -3.50 -11.41
C VAL A 94 -3.34 -3.83 -11.53
N LEU A 95 -2.90 -4.95 -10.96
CA LEU A 95 -1.52 -5.44 -11.11
C LEU A 95 -1.19 -5.71 -12.58
N HIS A 96 -2.09 -6.35 -13.33
CA HIS A 96 -1.91 -6.62 -14.75
C HIS A 96 -1.80 -5.32 -15.56
N GLN A 97 -2.67 -4.34 -15.32
CA GLN A 97 -2.61 -3.04 -16.00
C GLN A 97 -1.33 -2.26 -15.68
N ALA A 98 -0.86 -2.32 -14.44
CA ALA A 98 0.37 -1.65 -14.03
C ALA A 98 1.63 -2.32 -14.61
N LEU A 99 1.63 -3.66 -14.73
CA LEU A 99 2.77 -4.43 -15.21
C LEU A 99 2.81 -4.59 -16.73
N VAL A 100 1.65 -4.54 -17.39
CA VAL A 100 1.50 -4.74 -18.83
C VAL A 100 0.95 -3.45 -19.44
N PRO A 101 1.78 -2.64 -20.12
CA PRO A 101 1.33 -1.43 -20.78
C PRO A 101 0.49 -1.80 -22.01
N LEU A 102 -0.81 -1.92 -21.83
CA LEU A 102 -1.76 -2.18 -22.91
C LEU A 102 -2.21 -0.86 -23.54
N ASN A 103 -2.02 -0.73 -24.85
CA ASN A 103 -2.69 0.29 -25.64
C ASN A 103 -4.10 -0.20 -26.00
N LEU A 104 -5.06 -0.02 -25.09
CA LEU A 104 -6.47 -0.24 -25.39
C LEU A 104 -6.96 0.99 -26.17
N LYS A 105 -7.24 0.78 -27.47
CA LYS A 105 -7.88 1.78 -28.33
C LYS A 105 -9.36 1.91 -28.01
#